data_AF-W8YRC8-F1
#
_entry.id   AF-W8YRC8-F1
#
_cell.length_a   1.000
_cell.length_b   1.000
_cell.length_c   1.000
_cell.angle_alpha   90.00
_cell.angle_beta   90.00
_cell.angle_gamma   90.00
#
_symmetry.space_group_name_H-M   'P 1'
#
loop_
_entity.id
_entity.type
_entity.pdbx_description
1 polymer ?
#
loop_
_entity_poly.entity_id
_entity_poly.type
_entity_poly.pdbx_seq_one_letter_code
_entity_poly.pdbx_strand_id
1 'polypeptide(L)'
;MAVGSPLGLQNTVTPGIISGLGRTFSMKPYTYRNMYQISAAIAPGNSGGPLIDQRTGMVLGINSAEMQDGEIGFSIPISDILSAAEGWSQTPMKELPGVPGSATNALTGKKSITDYAGYLVSRFYESLSNGDYVYAYSLLGINWKKQDPYEDFRRGYLPTKNVVIKSLKVDKDGERSAVVKAVITAEEHGQDGKTSVRSFEVSYEVGYENDQLKLISGKGKELGTADGE
;
A
#
# COMPACT_ATOMS: atom_id res chain seq x y z
N MET A 1 15.16 3.60 -16.34
CA MET A 1 14.95 3.96 -14.92
C MET A 1 13.71 3.24 -14.41
N ALA A 2 13.78 2.59 -13.26
CA ALA A 2 12.61 2.07 -12.57
C ALA A 2 12.07 3.15 -11.63
N VAL A 3 10.76 3.37 -11.64
CA VAL A 3 10.09 4.34 -10.76
C VAL A 3 9.06 3.61 -9.90
N GLY A 4 9.02 3.90 -8.61
CA GLY A 4 8.02 3.36 -7.70
C GLY A 4 8.16 3.86 -6.27
N SER A 5 7.61 3.10 -5.33
CA SER A 5 7.52 3.47 -3.91
C SER A 5 8.04 2.34 -3.01
N PRO A 6 9.33 1.99 -3.12
CA PRO A 6 9.92 0.88 -2.40
C PRO A 6 9.85 1.15 -0.89
N LEU A 7 9.40 0.16 -0.11
CA LEU A 7 9.24 0.27 1.35
C LEU A 7 8.40 1.49 1.82
N GLY A 8 7.55 2.04 0.96
CA GLY A 8 6.78 3.27 1.24
C GLY A 8 7.47 4.58 0.86
N LEU A 9 8.74 4.55 0.44
CA LEU A 9 9.48 5.73 -0.01
C LEU A 9 9.01 6.17 -1.41
N GLN A 10 7.97 7.00 -1.46
CA GLN A 10 7.35 7.47 -2.70
C GLN A 10 8.35 8.15 -3.64
N ASN A 11 8.11 8.03 -4.95
CA ASN A 11 8.90 8.66 -6.02
C ASN A 11 10.39 8.26 -6.03
N THR A 12 10.70 7.03 -5.63
CA THR A 12 12.06 6.51 -5.77
C THR A 12 12.33 6.20 -7.23
N VAL A 13 13.44 6.73 -7.73
CA VAL A 13 13.94 6.48 -9.07
C VAL A 13 15.23 5.68 -8.97
N THR A 14 15.23 4.46 -9.50
CA THR A 14 16.44 3.66 -9.60
C THR A 14 16.96 3.67 -11.04
N PRO A 15 18.15 4.23 -11.31
CA PRO A 15 18.78 4.14 -12.62
C PRO A 15 19.33 2.73 -12.85
N GLY A 16 19.45 2.35 -14.13
CA GLY A 16 19.97 1.05 -14.53
C GLY A 16 19.81 0.85 -16.03
N ILE A 17 20.27 -0.30 -16.52
CA ILE A 17 20.17 -0.70 -17.93
C ILE A 17 19.26 -1.91 -18.09
N ILE A 18 18.75 -2.11 -19.30
CA ILE A 18 18.22 -3.41 -19.71
C ILE A 18 19.42 -4.29 -20.05
N SER A 19 19.74 -5.24 -19.17
CA SER A 19 20.89 -6.14 -19.30
C SER A 19 20.57 -7.43 -20.06
N GLY A 20 19.29 -7.69 -20.34
CA GLY A 20 18.86 -8.82 -21.15
C GLY A 20 17.41 -8.74 -21.59
N LEU A 21 17.10 -9.39 -22.70
CA LEU A 21 15.75 -9.47 -23.29
C LEU A 21 15.25 -10.92 -23.32
N GLY A 22 13.94 -11.10 -23.40
CA GLY A 22 13.33 -12.41 -23.66
C GLY A 22 13.50 -13.43 -22.53
N ARG A 23 13.75 -12.98 -21.29
CA ARG A 23 13.99 -13.90 -20.17
C ARG A 23 12.71 -14.67 -19.82
N THR A 24 12.86 -15.95 -19.56
CA THR A 24 11.77 -16.84 -19.12
C THR A 24 12.22 -17.55 -17.86
N PHE A 25 11.39 -17.48 -16.82
CA PHE A 25 11.66 -18.09 -15.53
C PHE A 25 10.36 -18.39 -14.80
N SER A 26 10.42 -19.28 -13.81
CA SER A 26 9.26 -19.65 -13.00
C SER A 26 9.49 -19.25 -11.56
N MET A 27 8.59 -18.44 -11.00
CA MET A 27 8.49 -18.16 -9.58
C MET A 27 7.09 -18.57 -9.16
N LYS A 28 6.99 -19.69 -8.42
CA LYS A 28 5.70 -20.28 -8.09
C LYS A 28 4.77 -19.23 -7.44
N PRO A 29 3.49 -19.17 -7.85
CA PRO A 29 2.80 -20.08 -8.77
C PRO A 29 2.95 -19.73 -10.28
N TYR A 30 3.68 -18.68 -10.63
CA TYR A 30 3.69 -18.10 -11.98
C TYR A 30 4.90 -18.52 -12.83
N THR A 31 4.70 -18.51 -14.15
CA THR A 31 5.79 -18.56 -15.12
C THR A 31 5.81 -17.27 -15.90
N TYR A 32 6.91 -16.55 -15.79
CA TYR A 32 7.17 -15.31 -16.48
C TYR A 32 7.85 -15.61 -17.81
N ARG A 33 7.38 -14.97 -18.89
CA ARG A 33 7.90 -15.13 -20.25
C ARG A 33 8.18 -13.77 -20.83
N ASN A 34 9.13 -13.72 -21.77
CA ASN A 34 9.50 -12.51 -22.51
C ASN A 34 9.89 -11.31 -21.62
N MET A 35 10.51 -11.55 -20.47
CA MET A 35 10.84 -10.48 -19.53
C MET A 35 12.09 -9.70 -19.96
N TYR A 36 12.11 -8.40 -19.70
CA TYR A 36 13.33 -7.60 -19.66
C TYR A 36 14.04 -7.83 -18.34
N GLN A 37 15.32 -8.14 -18.40
CA GLN A 37 16.20 -8.14 -17.24
C GLN A 37 16.82 -6.76 -17.09
N ILE A 38 16.77 -6.20 -15.90
CA ILE A 38 17.29 -4.86 -15.60
C ILE A 38 18.29 -4.91 -14.45
N SER A 39 19.28 -4.03 -14.51
CA SER A 39 20.25 -3.82 -13.43
C SER A 39 19.81 -2.77 -12.40
N ALA A 40 18.65 -2.15 -12.62
CA ALA A 40 18.11 -1.22 -11.65
C ALA A 40 17.71 -2.02 -10.41
N ALA A 41 18.18 -1.61 -9.23
CA ALA A 41 17.75 -2.22 -7.98
C ALA A 41 16.23 -2.12 -7.85
N ILE A 42 15.59 -3.28 -7.87
CA ILE A 42 14.17 -3.44 -7.58
C ILE A 42 14.08 -3.84 -6.11
N ALA A 43 13.05 -3.33 -5.44
CA ALA A 43 12.68 -3.67 -4.09
C ALA A 43 11.15 -3.71 -4.02
N PRO A 44 10.55 -4.42 -3.05
CA PRO A 44 9.12 -4.41 -2.83
C PRO A 44 8.56 -2.97 -2.75
N GLY A 45 7.69 -2.61 -3.70
CA GLY A 45 7.13 -1.26 -3.90
C GLY A 45 7.56 -0.57 -5.20
N ASN A 46 8.60 -1.05 -5.88
CA ASN A 46 8.87 -0.69 -7.29
C ASN A 46 8.00 -1.50 -8.26
N SER A 47 7.59 -2.71 -7.87
CA SER A 47 6.69 -3.57 -8.65
C SER A 47 5.35 -2.87 -8.92
N GLY A 48 4.91 -2.87 -10.17
CA GLY A 48 3.73 -2.15 -10.68
C GLY A 48 4.04 -0.77 -11.27
N GLY A 49 5.20 -0.18 -10.95
CA GLY A 49 5.65 1.08 -11.51
C GLY A 49 6.32 0.95 -12.90
N PRO A 50 6.48 2.06 -13.65
CA PRO A 50 7.00 2.03 -15.00
C PRO A 50 8.52 1.86 -15.03
N LEU A 51 8.99 1.16 -16.07
CA LEU A 51 10.36 1.24 -16.56
C LEU A 51 10.42 2.29 -17.67
N ILE A 52 11.20 3.34 -17.49
CA ILE A 52 11.23 4.52 -18.39
C ILE A 52 12.59 4.65 -19.07
N ASP A 53 12.59 4.97 -20.37
CA ASP A 53 13.76 5.45 -21.08
C ASP A 53 14.17 6.84 -20.55
N GLN A 54 15.38 6.95 -20.05
CA GLN A 54 15.85 8.17 -19.39
C GLN A 54 15.96 9.37 -20.34
N ARG A 55 16.17 9.14 -21.64
CA ARG A 55 16.35 10.21 -22.62
C ARG A 55 15.02 10.69 -23.18
N THR A 56 14.10 9.78 -23.46
CA THR A 56 12.84 10.11 -24.13
C THR A 56 11.66 10.24 -23.19
N GLY A 57 11.75 9.70 -21.97
CA GLY A 57 10.63 9.61 -21.03
C GLY A 57 9.60 8.54 -21.41
N MET A 58 9.86 7.74 -22.44
CA MET A 58 8.92 6.69 -22.88
C MET A 58 8.90 5.52 -21.91
N VAL A 59 7.71 4.96 -21.69
CA VAL A 59 7.55 3.72 -20.92
C VAL A 59 7.98 2.54 -21.78
N LEU A 60 8.94 1.76 -21.29
CA LEU A 60 9.47 0.56 -21.93
C LEU A 60 8.83 -0.71 -21.34
N GLY A 61 8.35 -0.67 -20.10
CA GLY A 61 7.74 -1.84 -19.46
C GLY A 61 7.21 -1.56 -18.06
N ILE A 62 6.74 -2.61 -17.39
CA ILE A 62 6.22 -2.58 -16.02
C ILE A 62 7.11 -3.44 -15.11
N ASN A 63 7.71 -2.83 -14.08
CA ASN A 63 8.55 -3.54 -13.11
C ASN A 63 7.70 -4.57 -12.37
N SER A 64 8.15 -5.83 -12.28
CA SER A 64 7.26 -6.94 -11.90
C SER A 64 7.86 -7.95 -10.95
N ALA A 65 9.18 -8.19 -10.99
CA ALA A 65 9.82 -9.18 -10.15
C ALA A 65 11.27 -8.81 -9.84
N GLU A 66 11.81 -9.44 -8.81
CA GLU A 66 13.23 -9.42 -8.47
C GLU A 66 13.73 -10.84 -8.16
N MET A 67 15.02 -11.06 -8.35
CA MET A 67 15.73 -12.26 -7.92
C MET A 67 17.05 -11.86 -7.24
N GLN A 68 17.60 -12.77 -6.43
CA GLN A 68 18.86 -12.55 -5.70
C GLN A 68 18.81 -11.28 -4.85
N ASP A 69 17.83 -11.19 -3.94
CA ASP A 69 17.72 -10.08 -2.98
C ASP A 69 17.76 -8.67 -3.60
N GLY A 70 17.12 -8.50 -4.78
CA GLY A 70 17.02 -7.21 -5.45
C GLY A 70 18.16 -6.88 -6.42
N GLU A 71 19.17 -7.76 -6.55
CA GLU A 71 20.29 -7.57 -7.48
C GLU A 71 19.87 -7.67 -8.95
N ILE A 72 18.86 -8.49 -9.25
CA ILE A 72 18.35 -8.66 -10.62
C ILE A 72 16.86 -8.31 -10.64
N GLY A 73 16.52 -7.24 -11.36
CA GLY A 73 15.14 -6.84 -11.60
C GLY A 73 14.59 -7.41 -12.90
N PHE A 74 13.27 -7.57 -12.97
CA PHE A 74 12.55 -7.97 -14.17
C PHE A 74 11.34 -7.07 -14.44
N SER A 75 11.18 -6.68 -15.71
CA SER A 75 10.04 -5.89 -16.18
C SER A 75 9.33 -6.58 -17.35
N ILE A 76 8.00 -6.51 -17.36
CA ILE A 76 7.18 -6.97 -18.48
C ILE A 76 7.28 -5.91 -19.59
N PRO A 77 7.60 -6.26 -20.84
CA PRO A 77 7.61 -5.33 -21.96
C PRO A 77 6.28 -4.61 -22.13
N ILE A 78 6.30 -3.31 -22.39
CA ILE A 78 5.05 -2.54 -22.58
C ILE A 78 4.25 -3.06 -23.78
N SER A 79 4.93 -3.56 -24.82
CA SER A 79 4.32 -4.17 -26.01
C SER A 79 3.40 -5.34 -25.69
N ASP A 80 3.71 -6.09 -24.63
CA ASP A 80 2.96 -7.29 -24.24
C ASP A 80 1.67 -6.93 -23.48
N ILE A 81 1.57 -5.67 -23.02
CA ILE A 81 0.51 -5.20 -22.12
C ILE A 81 -0.45 -4.26 -22.84
N LEU A 82 0.01 -3.49 -23.83
CA LEU A 82 -0.79 -2.46 -24.51
C LEU A 82 -2.14 -2.98 -24.98
N SER A 83 -2.16 -4.10 -25.72
CA SER A 83 -3.41 -4.68 -26.22
C SER A 83 -4.35 -5.13 -25.09
N ALA A 84 -3.81 -5.66 -23.99
CA ALA A 84 -4.61 -6.06 -22.84
C ALA A 84 -5.19 -4.84 -22.11
N ALA A 85 -4.38 -3.79 -21.92
CA ALA A 85 -4.80 -2.54 -21.28
C ALA A 85 -5.87 -1.80 -22.10
N GLU A 86 -5.71 -1.72 -23.42
CA GLU A 86 -6.72 -1.17 -24.33
C GLU A 86 -8.01 -1.98 -24.27
N GLY A 87 -7.90 -3.31 -24.29
CA GLY A 87 -9.04 -4.22 -24.16
C GLY A 87 -9.83 -3.98 -22.86
N TRP A 88 -9.14 -3.85 -21.72
CA TRP A 88 -9.78 -3.54 -20.43
C TRP A 88 -10.37 -2.14 -20.39
N SER A 89 -9.74 -1.15 -21.02
CA SER A 89 -10.28 0.21 -21.07
C SER A 89 -11.57 0.28 -21.88
N GLN A 90 -11.65 -0.45 -22.98
CA GLN A 90 -12.82 -0.48 -23.86
C GLN A 90 -13.92 -1.39 -23.31
N THR A 91 -13.51 -2.51 -22.70
CA THR A 91 -14.41 -3.50 -22.11
C THR A 91 -13.94 -3.83 -20.69
N PRO A 92 -14.33 -3.01 -19.70
CA PRO A 92 -13.98 -3.26 -18.31
C PRO A 92 -14.45 -4.65 -17.88
N MET A 93 -13.55 -5.41 -17.28
CA MET A 93 -13.90 -6.72 -16.74
C MET A 93 -14.95 -6.55 -15.63
N LYS A 94 -16.09 -7.25 -15.77
CA LYS A 94 -17.12 -7.28 -14.73
C LYS A 94 -16.70 -8.09 -13.51
N GLU A 95 -15.79 -9.04 -13.71
CA GLU A 95 -15.22 -9.92 -12.70
C GLU A 95 -13.72 -10.16 -12.98
N LEU A 96 -12.92 -10.31 -11.93
CA LEU A 96 -11.47 -10.51 -12.06
C LEU A 96 -11.15 -11.93 -12.54
N PRO A 97 -10.19 -12.12 -13.46
CA PRO A 97 -9.76 -13.44 -13.88
C PRO A 97 -9.11 -14.19 -12.71
N GLY A 98 -9.51 -15.45 -12.51
CA GLY A 98 -8.95 -16.30 -11.47
C GLY A 98 -7.48 -16.65 -11.74
N VAL A 99 -6.65 -16.68 -10.70
CA VAL A 99 -5.24 -17.09 -10.77
C VAL A 99 -5.15 -18.63 -10.64
N PRO A 100 -4.67 -19.36 -11.67
CA PRO A 100 -4.45 -20.79 -11.57
C PRO A 100 -3.31 -21.11 -10.59
N GLY A 101 -3.54 -22.01 -9.63
CA GLY A 101 -2.53 -22.43 -8.64
C GLY A 101 -2.59 -21.68 -7.30
N SER A 102 -3.45 -20.68 -7.17
CA SER A 102 -3.93 -20.26 -5.85
C SER A 102 -4.90 -21.33 -5.38
N ALA A 103 -4.67 -21.94 -4.21
CA ALA A 103 -5.54 -22.99 -3.66
C ALA A 103 -7.02 -22.60 -3.78
N THR A 104 -7.70 -23.20 -4.75
CA THR A 104 -9.11 -22.95 -5.08
C THR A 104 -10.00 -23.74 -4.12
N ASN A 105 -9.83 -23.53 -2.81
CA ASN A 105 -10.74 -23.96 -1.75
C ASN A 105 -10.58 -23.12 -0.45
N ALA A 106 -10.44 -21.79 -0.59
CA ALA A 106 -10.68 -20.84 0.52
C ALA A 106 -10.96 -19.36 0.13
N LEU A 107 -10.89 -18.96 -1.16
CA LEU A 107 -10.90 -17.53 -1.52
C LEU A 107 -11.89 -17.14 -2.64
N THR A 108 -12.98 -17.90 -2.81
CA THR A 108 -14.22 -17.39 -3.46
C THR A 108 -15.06 -16.53 -2.51
N GLY A 109 -14.54 -16.14 -1.35
CA GLY A 109 -15.04 -14.95 -0.69
C GLY A 109 -14.78 -13.78 -1.63
N LYS A 110 -15.81 -13.21 -2.26
CA LYS A 110 -15.76 -11.84 -2.77
C LYS A 110 -15.00 -11.04 -1.72
N LYS A 111 -13.75 -10.62 -2.01
CA LYS A 111 -12.99 -9.79 -1.06
C LYS A 111 -13.87 -8.58 -0.78
N SER A 112 -14.43 -8.56 0.42
CA SER A 112 -15.44 -7.61 0.81
C SER A 112 -14.72 -6.32 1.16
N ILE A 113 -15.43 -5.19 1.12
CA ILE A 113 -14.88 -3.95 1.66
C ILE A 113 -14.33 -4.14 3.09
N THR A 114 -14.88 -5.10 3.85
CA THR A 114 -14.38 -5.48 5.17
C THR A 114 -12.92 -5.95 5.17
N ASP A 115 -12.48 -6.68 4.15
CA ASP A 115 -11.09 -7.16 4.05
C ASP A 115 -10.12 -6.00 3.76
N TYR A 116 -10.56 -5.03 2.97
CA TYR A 116 -9.76 -3.86 2.61
C TYR A 116 -9.78 -2.76 3.69
N ALA A 117 -10.87 -2.64 4.45
CA ALA A 117 -11.01 -1.62 5.46
C ALA A 117 -10.04 -1.82 6.64
N GLY A 118 -9.92 -3.06 7.13
CA GLY A 118 -8.93 -3.38 8.17
C GLY A 118 -7.48 -3.17 7.69
N TYR A 119 -7.21 -3.53 6.44
CA TYR A 119 -5.91 -3.26 5.81
C TYR A 119 -5.61 -1.75 5.73
N LEU A 120 -6.58 -0.93 5.33
CA LEU A 120 -6.41 0.51 5.21
C LEU A 120 -6.04 1.17 6.55
N VAL A 121 -6.72 0.79 7.65
CA VAL A 121 -6.40 1.28 9.00
C VAL A 121 -5.02 0.80 9.46
N SER A 122 -4.66 -0.45 9.14
CA SER A 122 -3.33 -0.98 9.46
C SER A 122 -2.23 -0.20 8.75
N ARG A 123 -2.42 0.09 7.45
CA ARG A 123 -1.50 0.92 6.66
C ARG A 123 -1.41 2.34 7.19
N PHE A 124 -2.51 2.94 7.64
CA PHE A 124 -2.48 4.26 8.24
C PHE A 124 -1.54 4.32 9.45
N TYR A 125 -1.68 3.40 10.41
CA TYR A 125 -0.82 3.37 11.60
C TYR A 125 0.63 2.95 11.33
N GLU A 126 0.85 2.03 10.39
CA GLU A 126 2.20 1.67 9.93
C GLU A 126 2.91 2.89 9.34
N SER A 127 2.19 3.69 8.54
CA SER A 127 2.74 4.91 7.92
C SER A 127 3.11 5.96 8.96
N LEU A 128 2.27 6.15 9.98
CA LEU A 128 2.58 7.03 11.11
C LEU A 128 3.82 6.56 11.87
N SER A 129 3.94 5.27 12.14
CA SER A 129 5.10 4.68 12.84
C SER A 129 6.39 4.80 12.04
N ASN A 130 6.29 4.80 10.71
CA ASN A 130 7.43 4.98 9.80
C ASN A 130 7.75 6.47 9.52
N GLY A 131 6.99 7.41 10.07
CA GLY A 131 7.14 8.85 9.79
C GLY A 131 6.69 9.26 8.37
N ASP A 132 5.98 8.40 7.64
CA ASP A 132 5.43 8.71 6.32
C ASP A 132 4.06 9.39 6.45
N TYR A 133 4.10 10.64 6.91
CA TYR A 133 2.90 11.45 7.12
C TYR A 133 2.19 11.79 5.81
N VAL A 134 2.91 11.87 4.68
CA VAL A 134 2.31 12.16 3.37
C VAL A 134 1.43 11.01 2.93
N TYR A 135 1.93 9.77 3.02
CA TYR A 135 1.14 8.60 2.68
C TYR A 135 0.00 8.39 3.69
N ALA A 136 0.24 8.52 5.00
CA ALA A 136 -0.81 8.46 6.02
C ALA A 136 -1.95 9.45 5.73
N TYR A 137 -1.59 10.70 5.41
CA TYR A 137 -2.55 11.74 5.04
C TYR A 137 -3.28 11.42 3.72
N SER A 138 -2.60 10.78 2.75
CA SER A 138 -3.21 10.41 1.47
C SER A 138 -4.38 9.43 1.59
N LEU A 139 -4.38 8.61 2.67
CA LEU A 139 -5.44 7.64 2.99
C LEU A 139 -6.72 8.31 3.52
N LEU A 140 -6.64 9.55 3.99
CA LEU A 140 -7.80 10.30 4.50
C LEU A 140 -8.72 10.76 3.37
N GLY A 141 -10.02 10.77 3.64
CA GLY A 141 -11.06 11.30 2.78
C GLY A 141 -11.01 12.83 2.69
N ILE A 142 -11.59 13.39 1.63
CA ILE A 142 -11.50 14.82 1.31
C ILE A 142 -12.09 15.72 2.39
N ASN A 143 -13.16 15.27 3.05
CA ASN A 143 -13.81 16.06 4.10
C ASN A 143 -12.99 16.09 5.39
N TRP A 144 -12.32 14.98 5.74
CA TRP A 144 -11.39 14.96 6.87
C TRP A 144 -10.22 15.92 6.61
N LYS A 145 -9.62 15.86 5.42
CA LYS A 145 -8.52 16.77 5.01
C LYS A 145 -8.88 18.26 5.05
N LYS A 146 -10.16 18.60 4.87
CA LYS A 146 -10.63 19.99 5.01
C LYS A 146 -10.68 20.45 6.47
N GLN A 147 -10.92 19.53 7.40
CA GLN A 147 -11.01 19.82 8.84
C GLN A 147 -9.64 19.80 9.52
N ASP A 148 -8.73 18.97 9.01
CA ASP A 148 -7.38 18.78 9.55
C ASP A 148 -6.35 18.93 8.42
N PRO A 149 -5.89 20.16 8.13
CA PRO A 149 -4.89 20.41 7.10
C PRO A 149 -3.59 19.64 7.37
N TYR A 150 -2.84 19.33 6.31
CA TYR A 150 -1.64 18.48 6.40
C TYR A 150 -0.65 18.88 7.51
N GLU A 151 -0.36 20.17 7.68
CA GLU A 151 0.59 20.63 8.70
C GLU A 151 0.10 20.39 10.13
N ASP A 152 -1.22 20.48 10.36
CA ASP A 152 -1.83 20.24 11.67
C ASP A 152 -1.89 18.73 11.95
N PHE A 153 -2.33 17.95 10.96
CA PHE A 153 -2.27 16.49 10.98
C PHE A 153 -0.87 16.00 11.34
N ARG A 154 0.14 16.41 10.57
CA ARG A 154 1.54 16.01 10.77
C ARG A 154 2.01 16.39 12.16
N ARG A 155 1.76 17.64 12.58
CA ARG A 155 2.19 18.14 13.89
C ARG A 155 1.60 17.33 15.04
N GLY A 156 0.37 16.85 14.92
CA GLY A 156 -0.29 15.99 15.90
C GLY A 156 0.41 14.65 16.12
N TYR A 157 1.05 14.09 15.10
CA TYR A 157 1.73 12.79 15.16
C TYR A 157 3.26 12.87 15.24
N LEU A 158 3.86 14.07 15.28
CA LEU A 158 5.31 14.24 15.47
C LEU A 158 5.85 13.56 16.73
N PRO A 159 5.15 13.57 17.89
CA PRO A 159 5.63 12.87 19.08
C PRO A 159 5.54 11.35 19.00
N THR A 160 4.74 10.81 18.07
CA THR A 160 4.48 9.37 17.96
C THR A 160 5.68 8.65 17.35
N LYS A 161 6.25 7.72 18.11
CA LYS A 161 7.37 6.88 17.68
C LYS A 161 6.90 5.58 17.04
N ASN A 162 5.88 4.96 17.61
CA ASN A 162 5.37 3.68 17.14
C ASN A 162 3.90 3.50 17.54
N VAL A 163 3.11 2.87 16.70
CA VAL A 163 1.73 2.50 17.00
C VAL A 163 1.52 1.01 16.75
N VAL A 164 1.08 0.30 17.78
CA VAL A 164 0.78 -1.13 17.71
C VAL A 164 -0.72 -1.34 17.82
N ILE A 165 -1.29 -2.07 16.86
CA ILE A 165 -2.70 -2.48 16.89
C ILE A 165 -2.81 -3.74 17.75
N LYS A 166 -3.52 -3.66 18.89
CA LYS A 166 -3.76 -4.77 19.82
C LYS A 166 -4.96 -5.61 19.41
N SER A 167 -6.01 -4.96 18.91
CA SER A 167 -7.17 -5.61 18.35
C SER A 167 -7.72 -4.79 17.21
N LEU A 168 -8.30 -5.47 16.21
CA LEU A 168 -8.95 -4.83 15.08
C LEU A 168 -10.19 -5.65 14.72
N LYS A 169 -11.32 -4.96 14.64
CA LYS A 169 -12.61 -5.52 14.25
C LYS A 169 -13.18 -4.67 13.12
N VAL A 170 -13.70 -5.34 12.10
CA VAL A 170 -14.38 -4.67 10.99
C VAL A 170 -15.85 -5.06 11.00
N ASP A 171 -16.71 -4.06 11.17
CA ASP A 171 -18.15 -4.19 11.06
C ASP A 171 -18.56 -3.69 9.65
N LYS A 172 -19.24 -4.51 8.85
CA LYS A 172 -19.73 -4.10 7.53
C LYS A 172 -20.85 -3.07 7.69
N ASP A 173 -20.79 -1.98 6.93
CA ASP A 173 -21.77 -0.90 6.98
C ASP A 173 -22.30 -0.59 5.57
N GLY A 174 -22.81 -1.60 4.87
CA GLY A 174 -23.26 -1.50 3.47
C GLY A 174 -22.32 -2.16 2.47
N GLU A 175 -22.61 -2.01 1.17
CA GLU A 175 -21.79 -2.63 0.11
C GLU A 175 -20.48 -1.90 -0.18
N ARG A 176 -20.46 -0.59 0.05
CA ARG A 176 -19.33 0.31 -0.25
C ARG A 176 -18.85 1.10 0.98
N SER A 177 -19.25 0.69 2.18
CA SER A 177 -18.78 1.26 3.45
C SER A 177 -18.59 0.20 4.54
N ALA A 178 -17.67 0.49 5.47
CA ALA A 178 -17.37 -0.35 6.63
C ALA A 178 -16.92 0.53 7.80
N VAL A 179 -17.13 0.04 9.02
CA VAL A 179 -16.61 0.66 10.24
C VAL A 179 -15.52 -0.23 10.81
N VAL A 180 -14.33 0.34 11.04
CA VAL A 180 -13.20 -0.36 11.65
C VAL A 180 -13.02 0.14 13.07
N LYS A 181 -13.11 -0.75 14.04
CA LYS A 181 -12.82 -0.48 15.46
C LYS A 181 -11.51 -1.16 15.82
N ALA A 182 -10.62 -0.44 16.49
CA ALA A 182 -9.35 -0.99 16.93
C ALA A 182 -8.99 -0.51 18.34
N VAL A 183 -8.25 -1.34 19.05
CA VAL A 183 -7.50 -0.91 20.24
C VAL A 183 -6.05 -0.80 19.84
N ILE A 184 -5.45 0.37 20.05
CA ILE A 184 -4.06 0.65 19.72
C ILE A 184 -3.26 1.05 20.96
N THR A 185 -1.96 0.86 20.92
CA THR A 185 -1.01 1.48 21.85
C THR A 185 -0.07 2.37 21.06
N ALA A 186 0.02 3.65 21.42
CA ALA A 186 0.96 4.61 20.85
C ALA A 186 2.11 4.84 21.83
N GLU A 187 3.32 4.63 21.36
CA GLU A 187 4.57 5.01 22.03
C GLU A 187 4.91 6.44 21.61
N GLU A 188 5.08 7.34 22.57
CA GLU A 188 5.36 8.75 22.32
C GLU A 188 6.64 9.22 23.02
N HIS A 189 7.32 10.17 22.37
CA HIS A 189 8.40 10.94 22.94
C HIS A 189 7.86 11.92 23.99
N GLY A 190 8.15 11.65 25.26
CA GLY A 190 7.95 12.61 26.33
C GLY A 190 8.92 13.79 26.20
N GLN A 191 8.47 14.98 26.61
CA GLN A 191 9.27 16.21 26.57
C GLN A 191 10.50 16.14 27.50
N ASP A 192 10.53 15.19 28.44
CA ASP A 192 11.60 14.91 29.38
C ASP A 192 12.59 13.84 28.90
N GLY A 193 12.44 13.35 27.65
CA GLY A 193 13.25 12.27 27.07
C GLY A 193 12.80 10.87 27.50
N LYS A 194 11.76 10.75 28.33
CA LYS A 194 11.15 9.45 28.65
C LYS A 194 10.10 9.08 27.61
N THR A 195 9.90 7.79 27.44
CA THR A 195 8.86 7.28 26.55
C THR A 195 7.59 7.04 27.35
N SER A 196 6.45 7.50 26.85
CA SER A 196 5.13 7.16 27.40
C SER A 196 4.37 6.27 26.42
N VAL A 197 3.75 5.21 26.92
CA VAL A 197 2.85 4.36 26.13
C VAL A 197 1.43 4.67 26.55
N ARG A 198 0.59 5.05 25.58
CA ARG A 198 -0.83 5.36 25.78
C ARG A 198 -1.69 4.41 24.97
N SER A 199 -2.81 3.99 25.53
CA SER A 199 -3.76 3.11 24.84
C SER A 199 -4.94 3.91 24.32
N PHE A 200 -5.47 3.54 23.16
CA PHE A 200 -6.65 4.21 22.59
C PHE A 200 -7.62 3.19 22.02
N GLU A 201 -8.91 3.44 22.23
CA GLU A 201 -9.97 2.85 21.43
C GLU A 201 -10.28 3.80 20.28
N VAL A 202 -10.18 3.30 19.05
CA VAL A 202 -10.37 4.09 17.83
C VAL A 202 -11.43 3.47 16.94
N SER A 203 -12.18 4.31 16.24
CA SER A 203 -13.20 3.92 15.28
C SER A 203 -13.07 4.74 14.01
N TYR A 204 -13.05 4.09 12.85
CA TYR A 204 -12.93 4.70 11.53
C TYR A 204 -14.11 4.31 10.65
N GLU A 205 -14.70 5.29 9.97
CA GLU A 205 -15.58 5.05 8.83
C GLU A 205 -14.72 4.94 7.57
N VAL A 206 -14.88 3.84 6.85
CA VAL A 206 -14.15 3.55 5.62
C VAL A 206 -15.14 3.48 4.46
N GLY A 207 -14.81 4.15 3.36
CA GLY A 207 -15.69 4.24 2.19
C GLY A 207 -14.93 4.62 0.93
N TYR A 208 -15.63 4.65 -0.20
CA TYR A 208 -15.04 5.01 -1.49
C TYR A 208 -15.22 6.49 -1.82
N GLU A 209 -14.14 7.15 -2.21
CA GLU A 209 -14.14 8.47 -2.85
C GLU A 209 -13.41 8.36 -4.20
N ASN A 210 -14.07 8.73 -5.30
CA ASN A 210 -13.52 8.60 -6.66
C ASN A 210 -12.99 7.18 -6.94
N ASP A 211 -13.76 6.16 -6.57
CA ASP A 211 -13.43 4.72 -6.67
C ASP A 211 -12.15 4.28 -5.92
N GLN A 212 -11.59 5.13 -5.06
CA GLN A 212 -10.53 4.76 -4.13
C GLN A 212 -11.08 4.63 -2.70
N LEU A 213 -10.65 3.58 -1.98
CA LEU A 213 -11.00 3.40 -0.58
C LEU A 213 -10.25 4.42 0.30
N LYS A 214 -10.96 5.08 1.20
CA LYS A 214 -10.46 6.15 2.08
C LYS A 214 -10.98 6.00 3.52
N LEU A 215 -10.22 6.55 4.47
CA LEU A 215 -10.69 6.82 5.83
C LEU A 215 -11.55 8.08 5.78
N ILE A 216 -12.87 7.92 5.76
CA ILE A 216 -13.84 9.01 5.61
C ILE A 216 -13.87 9.90 6.85
N SER A 217 -13.89 9.26 8.02
CA SER A 217 -13.87 9.91 9.31
C SER A 217 -13.28 8.97 10.36
N GLY A 218 -12.88 9.51 11.51
CA GLY A 218 -12.43 8.69 12.62
C GLY A 218 -12.45 9.42 13.94
N LYS A 219 -12.52 8.65 15.01
CA LYS A 219 -12.59 9.13 16.40
C LYS A 219 -11.74 8.21 17.27
N GLY A 220 -11.13 8.78 18.30
CA GLY A 220 -10.33 8.06 19.29
C GLY A 220 -10.68 8.47 20.70
N LYS A 221 -10.62 7.53 21.63
CA LYS A 221 -10.75 7.74 23.07
C LYS A 221 -9.56 7.10 23.76
N GLU A 222 -8.85 7.86 24.58
CA GLU A 222 -7.77 7.33 25.40
C GLU A 222 -8.33 6.33 26.44
N LEU A 223 -7.71 5.16 26.48
CA LEU A 223 -7.86 4.17 27.53
C LEU A 223 -6.63 4.39 28.42
N GLY A 224 -6.82 4.66 29.72
CA GLY A 224 -5.74 5.03 30.63
C GLY A 224 -4.53 4.08 30.59
N THR A 225 -3.41 4.49 31.19
CA THR A 225 -2.17 3.71 31.20
C THR A 225 -2.44 2.28 31.66
N ALA A 226 -2.12 1.30 30.80
CA ALA A 226 -2.10 -0.09 31.21
C ALA A 226 -0.96 -0.24 32.21
N ASP A 227 -1.30 -0.38 33.49
CA ASP A 227 -0.36 -0.78 34.52
C ASP A 227 0.28 -2.11 34.08
N GLY A 228 1.62 -2.13 34.07
CA GLY A 228 2.37 -3.33 33.78
C GLY A 228 2.16 -4.38 34.86
N GLU A 229 1.89 -5.61 34.43
CA GLU A 229 2.28 -6.83 35.14
C GLU A 229 3.41 -7.52 34.38
#